data_AF-A0A2E0Y6S6-F1
#
_entry.id   AF-A0A2E0Y6S6-F1
#
_cell.length_a   1.000
_cell.length_b   1.000
_cell.length_c   1.000
_cell.angle_alpha   90.00
_cell.angle_beta   90.00
_cell.angle_gamma   90.00
#
_symmetry.space_group_name_H-M   'P 1'
#
loop_
_entity.id
_entity.type
_entity.pdbx_description
1 polymer ?
#
loop_
_entity_poly.entity_id
_entity_poly.type
_entity_poly.pdbx_seq_one_letter_code
_entity_poly.pdbx_strand_id
1 'polypeptide(L)'
;MSERRWPGVLAFVGLTAACAAVLAGVAALTEAPIEENRARRFEQTLTAVTGSARLAADVVWQDDLAPLCPDRALLRGTAAGYGGNIVWLAAARLGDAGPVLERVRITAHQETPGIADFLDRPESGWLARLPGLGSAELAALDTVSGATITTRALKRDLARALARPGLDDLACAP
;
A
#
# COMPACT_ATOMS: atom_id res chain seq x y z
N MET A 1 -14.24 -10.13 -57.54
CA MET A 1 -15.26 -10.83 -56.73
C MET A 1 -15.03 -10.45 -55.27
N SER A 2 -15.83 -9.52 -54.74
CA SER A 2 -15.72 -9.04 -53.36
C SER A 2 -16.62 -9.92 -52.50
N GLU A 3 -16.03 -10.80 -51.68
CA GLU A 3 -16.79 -11.58 -50.72
C GLU A 3 -17.38 -10.64 -49.66
N ARG A 4 -18.69 -10.72 -49.47
CA ARG A 4 -19.46 -9.89 -48.53
C ARG A 4 -19.07 -10.24 -47.10
N ARG A 5 -18.10 -9.50 -46.54
CA ARG A 5 -17.63 -9.60 -45.14
C ARG A 5 -18.59 -9.00 -44.09
N TRP A 6 -19.74 -8.47 -44.53
CA TRP A 6 -20.74 -7.77 -43.72
C TRP A 6 -21.32 -8.54 -42.53
N PRO A 7 -21.69 -9.84 -42.62
CA PRO A 7 -22.26 -10.55 -41.47
C PRO A 7 -21.26 -10.72 -40.32
N GLY A 8 -19.96 -10.88 -40.64
CA GLY A 8 -18.91 -10.94 -39.62
C GLY A 8 -18.71 -9.60 -38.91
N VAL A 9 -18.77 -8.48 -39.65
CA VAL A 9 -18.67 -7.13 -39.08
C VAL A 9 -19.85 -6.84 -38.15
N LEU A 10 -21.07 -7.18 -38.54
CA LEU A 10 -22.27 -6.97 -37.73
C LEU A 10 -22.26 -7.81 -36.44
N ALA A 11 -21.83 -9.07 -36.51
CA ALA A 11 -21.68 -9.92 -35.34
C ALA A 11 -20.65 -9.37 -34.35
N PHE A 12 -19.51 -8.87 -34.84
CA PHE A 12 -18.49 -8.26 -34.00
C PHE A 12 -18.98 -6.98 -33.32
N VAL A 13 -19.63 -6.09 -34.07
CA VAL A 13 -20.23 -4.87 -33.51
C VAL A 13 -21.26 -5.22 -32.44
N GLY A 14 -22.15 -6.18 -32.70
CA GLY A 14 -23.14 -6.64 -31.73
C GLY A 14 -22.51 -7.18 -30.44
N LEU A 15 -21.48 -8.02 -30.55
CA LEU A 15 -20.76 -8.54 -29.39
C LEU A 15 -20.07 -7.43 -28.59
N THR A 16 -19.37 -6.51 -29.26
CA THR A 16 -18.71 -5.39 -28.58
C THR A 16 -19.70 -4.48 -27.85
N ALA A 17 -20.85 -4.19 -28.46
CA ALA A 17 -21.91 -3.39 -27.83
C ALA A 17 -22.50 -4.10 -26.61
N ALA A 18 -22.72 -5.42 -26.69
CA ALA A 18 -23.19 -6.21 -25.57
C ALA A 18 -22.18 -6.24 -24.41
N CYS A 19 -20.89 -6.48 -24.70
CA CYS A 19 -19.84 -6.44 -23.69
C CYS A 19 -19.72 -5.05 -23.03
N ALA A 20 -19.78 -3.98 -23.82
CA ALA A 20 -19.73 -2.62 -23.32
C ALA A 20 -20.92 -2.29 -22.40
N ALA A 21 -22.14 -2.70 -22.79
CA ALA A 21 -23.33 -2.50 -21.97
C ALA A 21 -23.26 -3.27 -20.64
N VAL A 22 -22.76 -4.51 -20.66
CA VAL A 22 -22.56 -5.30 -19.44
C VAL A 22 -21.53 -4.66 -18.53
N LEU A 23 -20.36 -4.26 -19.07
CA LEU A 23 -19.31 -3.61 -18.29
C LEU A 23 -19.78 -2.28 -17.69
N ALA A 24 -20.46 -1.45 -18.47
CA ALA A 24 -21.00 -0.18 -18.01
C ALA A 24 -22.08 -0.38 -16.94
N GLY A 25 -22.95 -1.37 -17.11
CA GLY A 25 -23.97 -1.72 -16.12
C GLY A 25 -23.35 -2.18 -14.79
N VAL A 26 -22.34 -3.06 -14.84
CA VAL A 26 -21.61 -3.49 -13.64
C VAL A 26 -20.88 -2.32 -12.99
N ALA A 27 -20.22 -1.46 -13.77
CA ALA A 27 -19.54 -0.28 -13.25
C ALA A 27 -20.52 0.65 -12.52
N ALA A 28 -21.63 1.03 -13.15
CA ALA A 28 -22.63 1.94 -12.55
C ALA A 28 -23.26 1.38 -11.27
N LEU A 29 -23.45 0.06 -11.18
CA LEU A 29 -24.00 -0.59 -9.98
C LEU A 29 -22.97 -0.76 -8.86
N THR A 30 -21.68 -0.82 -9.19
CA THR A 30 -20.62 -1.11 -8.21
C THR A 30 -19.79 0.10 -7.82
N GLU A 31 -19.83 1.19 -8.59
CA GLU A 31 -19.02 2.39 -8.35
C GLU A 31 -19.22 2.96 -6.94
N ALA A 32 -20.46 3.29 -6.57
CA ALA A 32 -20.74 3.84 -5.24
C ALA A 32 -20.36 2.90 -4.09
N PRO A 33 -20.72 1.59 -4.11
CA PRO A 33 -20.23 0.64 -3.10
C PRO A 33 -18.71 0.50 -3.05
N ILE A 34 -18.01 0.56 -4.19
CA ILE A 34 -16.55 0.46 -4.25
C ILE A 34 -15.92 1.69 -3.61
N GLU A 35 -16.43 2.88 -3.91
CA GLU A 35 -15.93 4.13 -3.34
C GLU A 35 -16.12 4.17 -1.83
N GLU A 36 -17.30 3.81 -1.34
CA GLU A 36 -17.57 3.72 0.10
C GLU A 36 -16.67 2.67 0.78
N ASN A 37 -16.50 1.49 0.17
CA ASN A 37 -15.61 0.45 0.71
C ASN A 37 -14.14 0.86 0.71
N ARG A 38 -13.69 1.64 -0.29
CA ARG A 38 -12.33 2.19 -0.34
C ARG A 38 -12.10 3.22 0.75
N ALA A 39 -13.05 4.15 0.94
CA ALA A 39 -12.97 5.14 2.01
C ALA A 39 -12.91 4.47 3.39
N ARG A 40 -13.81 3.51 3.68
CA ARG A 40 -13.80 2.74 4.93
C ARG A 40 -12.48 2.00 5.18
N ARG A 41 -11.93 1.34 4.16
CA ARG A 41 -10.64 0.62 4.30
C ARG A 41 -9.47 1.57 4.58
N PHE A 42 -9.47 2.73 3.92
CA PHE A 42 -8.42 3.73 4.11
C PHE A 42 -8.44 4.26 5.55
N GLU A 43 -9.62 4.63 6.07
CA GLU A 43 -9.81 5.08 7.45
C GLU A 43 -9.39 4.02 8.48
N GLN A 44 -9.75 2.75 8.26
CA GLN A 44 -9.35 1.64 9.13
C GLN A 44 -7.84 1.44 9.14
N THR A 45 -7.20 1.56 7.97
CA THR A 45 -5.74 1.45 7.84
C THR A 45 -5.03 2.59 8.56
N LEU A 46 -5.48 3.82 8.36
CA LEU A 46 -4.93 4.98 9.07
C LEU A 46 -5.07 4.81 10.58
N THR A 47 -6.27 4.45 11.06
CA THR A 47 -6.51 4.21 12.50
C THR A 47 -5.61 3.11 13.06
N ALA A 48 -5.41 2.03 12.31
CA ALA A 48 -4.55 0.93 12.73
C ALA A 48 -3.06 1.35 12.81
N VAL A 49 -2.61 2.29 11.98
CA VAL A 49 -1.22 2.77 11.97
C VAL A 49 -1.00 3.89 12.99
N THR A 50 -1.91 4.87 13.06
CA THR A 50 -1.80 6.03 13.96
C THR A 50 -2.20 5.70 15.40
N GLY A 51 -3.02 4.68 15.60
CA GLY A 51 -3.62 4.35 16.90
C GLY A 51 -4.76 5.26 17.33
N SER A 52 -5.21 6.20 16.47
CA SER A 52 -6.38 7.04 16.77
C SER A 52 -7.15 7.44 15.51
N ALA A 53 -8.48 7.31 15.56
CA ALA A 53 -9.36 7.67 14.45
C ALA A 53 -9.45 9.19 14.22
N ARG A 54 -9.16 9.99 15.25
CA ARG A 54 -9.31 11.46 15.22
C ARG A 54 -8.13 12.18 14.56
N LEU A 55 -6.91 11.64 14.68
CA LEU A 55 -5.71 12.21 14.04
C LEU A 55 -5.67 12.01 12.53
N ALA A 56 -6.43 11.04 11.99
CA ALA A 56 -6.42 10.69 10.57
C ALA A 56 -6.97 11.79 9.65
N ALA A 57 -7.91 12.61 10.13
CA ALA A 57 -8.54 13.68 9.35
C ALA A 57 -7.62 14.89 9.13
N ASP A 58 -6.62 15.08 9.99
CA ASP A 58 -5.71 16.23 9.99
C ASP A 58 -4.33 15.88 9.40
N VAL A 59 -4.16 14.70 8.81
CA VAL A 59 -2.88 14.27 8.22
C VAL A 59 -2.64 15.01 6.91
N VAL A 60 -1.72 15.97 6.94
CA VAL A 60 -1.24 16.66 5.73
C VAL A 60 0.02 15.97 5.21
N TRP A 61 -0.11 15.37 4.03
CA TRP A 61 1.01 14.73 3.35
C TRP A 61 1.91 15.75 2.65
N GLN A 62 3.21 15.66 2.94
CA GLN A 62 4.29 16.30 2.20
C GLN A 62 5.03 15.20 1.43
N ASP A 63 4.70 15.04 0.15
CA ASP A 63 5.08 13.89 -0.67
C ASP A 63 4.66 12.53 -0.07
N ASP A 64 5.62 11.79 0.46
CA ASP A 64 5.46 10.45 1.05
C ASP A 64 5.54 10.45 2.58
N LEU A 65 5.64 11.65 3.16
CA LEU A 65 5.83 11.89 4.58
C LEU A 65 4.64 12.68 5.14
N ALA A 66 4.26 12.42 6.37
CA ALA A 66 3.29 13.27 7.09
C ALA A 66 3.69 13.35 8.57
N PRO A 67 3.73 14.54 9.20
CA PRO A 67 4.04 14.63 10.62
C PRO A 67 2.90 14.07 11.48
N LEU A 68 3.23 13.30 12.52
CA LEU A 68 2.35 12.89 13.61
C LEU A 68 2.94 13.38 14.93
N CYS A 69 2.65 14.63 15.25
CA CYS A 69 3.24 15.33 16.39
C CYS A 69 3.00 14.59 17.74
N PRO A 70 3.95 14.68 18.69
CA PRO A 70 5.18 15.49 18.65
C PRO A 70 6.41 14.79 18.05
N ASP A 71 6.48 13.46 18.10
CA ASP A 71 7.70 12.69 17.84
C ASP A 71 7.48 11.52 16.87
N ARG A 72 6.43 11.58 16.04
CA ARG A 72 6.14 10.52 15.07
C ARG A 72 5.93 11.09 13.69
N ALA A 73 6.02 10.20 12.71
CA ALA A 73 5.72 10.50 11.31
C ALA A 73 5.00 9.32 10.67
N LEU A 74 4.14 9.63 9.69
CA LEU A 74 3.62 8.67 8.74
C LEU A 74 4.52 8.64 7.51
N LEU A 75 4.76 7.43 7.04
CA LEU A 75 5.51 7.11 5.86
C LEU A 75 4.60 6.31 4.94
N ARG A 76 4.61 6.60 3.65
CA ARG A 76 4.01 5.73 2.64
C ARG A 76 5.02 5.41 1.56
N GLY A 77 4.81 4.31 0.86
CA GLY A 77 5.68 3.96 -0.24
C GLY A 77 5.17 2.78 -1.04
N THR A 78 5.97 2.41 -2.03
CA THR A 78 5.69 1.30 -2.93
C THR A 78 6.97 0.54 -3.23
N ALA A 79 7.00 -0.73 -2.83
CA ALA A 79 8.09 -1.63 -3.12
C ALA A 79 7.76 -2.49 -4.35
N ALA A 80 8.74 -2.71 -5.24
CA ALA A 80 8.60 -3.65 -6.35
C ALA A 80 8.81 -5.10 -5.86
N GLY A 81 7.71 -5.79 -5.56
CA GLY A 81 7.66 -7.19 -5.12
C GLY A 81 7.85 -8.22 -6.24
N TYR A 82 7.52 -9.48 -5.95
CA TYR A 82 7.58 -10.57 -6.92
C TYR A 82 6.35 -10.57 -7.85
N GLY A 83 5.16 -10.43 -7.27
CA GLY A 83 3.87 -10.42 -7.99
C GLY A 83 3.48 -9.02 -8.49
N GLY A 84 4.28 -8.00 -8.20
CA GLY A 84 4.03 -6.61 -8.60
C GLY A 84 4.29 -5.64 -7.45
N ASN A 85 3.68 -4.46 -7.53
CA ASN A 85 3.84 -3.43 -6.51
C ASN A 85 3.21 -3.83 -5.17
N ILE A 86 3.94 -3.60 -4.08
CA ILE A 86 3.50 -3.72 -2.70
C ILE A 86 3.40 -2.30 -2.14
N VAL A 87 2.18 -1.82 -1.95
CA VAL A 87 1.90 -0.50 -1.37
C VAL A 87 1.79 -0.64 0.14
N TRP A 88 2.47 0.23 0.87
CA TRP A 88 2.55 0.16 2.32
C TRP A 88 2.39 1.54 2.95
N LEU A 89 1.94 1.51 4.21
CA LEU A 89 1.82 2.65 5.11
C LEU A 89 2.48 2.27 6.43
N ALA A 90 3.29 3.15 6.99
CA ALA A 90 3.98 2.93 8.26
C ALA A 90 3.91 4.17 9.15
N ALA A 91 3.91 3.94 10.46
CA ALA A 91 4.23 4.96 11.45
C ALA A 91 5.67 4.74 11.91
N ALA A 92 6.44 5.82 12.01
CA ALA A 92 7.76 5.83 12.59
C ALA A 92 7.77 6.76 13.81
N ARG A 93 8.57 6.39 14.81
CA ARG A 93 8.93 7.26 15.92
C ARG A 93 10.28 7.89 15.64
N LEU A 94 10.32 9.21 15.75
CA LEU A 94 11.49 10.05 15.60
C LEU A 94 12.19 10.17 16.97
N GLY A 95 13.50 10.39 16.96
CA GLY A 95 14.28 10.58 18.19
C GLY A 95 15.77 10.67 17.91
N ASP A 96 16.56 10.98 18.94
CA ASP A 96 17.98 11.30 18.80
C ASP A 96 18.83 10.16 18.21
N ALA A 97 18.42 8.91 18.41
CA ALA A 97 19.07 7.72 17.85
C ALA A 97 18.66 7.42 16.39
N GLY A 98 17.81 8.26 15.80
CA GLY A 98 17.23 8.10 14.47
C GLY A 98 15.82 7.50 14.48
N PRO A 99 15.15 7.53 13.32
CA PRO A 99 13.77 7.07 13.18
C PRO A 99 13.67 5.55 13.21
N VAL A 100 12.70 5.03 13.95
CA VAL A 100 12.39 3.58 14.01
C VAL A 100 10.94 3.32 13.68
N LEU A 101 10.63 2.17 13.07
CA LEU A 101 9.25 1.79 12.79
C LEU A 101 8.47 1.52 14.09
N GLU A 102 7.25 2.03 14.20
CA GLU A 102 6.29 1.62 15.24
C GLU A 102 5.31 0.59 14.71
N ARG A 103 4.74 0.87 13.52
CA ARG A 103 3.70 0.05 12.91
C ARG A 103 3.84 0.08 11.40
N VAL A 104 3.58 -1.06 10.77
CA VAL A 104 3.55 -1.21 9.31
C VAL A 104 2.25 -1.90 8.91
N ARG A 105 1.63 -1.41 7.84
CA ARG A 105 0.48 -2.01 7.18
C ARG A 105 0.74 -2.07 5.68
N ILE A 106 0.47 -3.23 5.11
CA ILE A 106 0.42 -3.39 3.66
C ILE A 106 -1.00 -3.06 3.23
N THR A 107 -1.15 -2.12 2.31
CA THR A 107 -2.45 -1.60 1.90
C THR A 107 -2.89 -2.17 0.56
N ALA A 108 -1.95 -2.62 -0.26
CA ALA A 108 -2.22 -3.36 -1.49
C ALA A 108 -0.99 -4.20 -1.91
N HIS A 109 -1.23 -5.40 -2.45
CA HIS A 109 -0.20 -6.19 -3.13
C HIS A 109 -0.83 -7.20 -4.10
N GLN A 110 0.01 -7.78 -4.96
CA GLN A 110 -0.35 -8.85 -5.93
C GLN A 110 0.54 -10.09 -5.76
N GLU A 111 1.19 -10.22 -4.61
CA GLU A 111 2.02 -11.39 -4.27
C GLU A 111 1.22 -12.70 -4.26
N THR A 112 1.94 -13.82 -4.39
CA THR A 112 1.33 -15.15 -4.52
C THR A 112 0.54 -15.54 -3.26
N PRO A 113 -0.77 -15.81 -3.39
CA PRO A 113 -1.58 -16.35 -2.29
C PRO A 113 -1.01 -17.66 -1.75
N GLY A 114 -1.06 -17.84 -0.43
CA GLY A 114 -0.49 -18.99 0.28
C GLY A 114 1.01 -18.89 0.58
N ILE A 115 1.76 -18.02 -0.11
CA ILE A 115 3.19 -17.78 0.13
C ILE A 115 3.41 -16.47 0.89
N ALA A 116 2.77 -15.39 0.44
CA ALA A 116 2.95 -14.05 0.98
C ALA A 116 1.82 -13.59 1.91
N ASP A 117 0.95 -14.48 2.38
CA ASP A 117 -0.19 -14.17 3.26
C ASP A 117 0.19 -13.58 4.63
N PHE A 118 1.49 -13.54 4.95
CA PHE A 118 1.99 -12.82 6.11
C PHE A 118 1.92 -11.30 5.90
N LEU A 119 1.84 -10.81 4.66
CA LEU A 119 1.69 -9.39 4.35
C LEU A 119 0.35 -8.82 4.84
N ASP A 120 -0.69 -9.65 4.88
CA ASP A 120 -2.02 -9.29 5.38
C ASP A 120 -2.16 -9.39 6.90
N ARG A 121 -1.14 -9.94 7.59
CA ARG A 121 -1.21 -10.29 9.02
C ARG A 121 -0.10 -9.59 9.80
N PRO A 122 -0.20 -8.26 9.98
CA PRO A 122 0.90 -7.46 10.51
C PRO A 122 1.25 -7.76 11.98
N GLU A 123 0.31 -8.33 12.74
CA GLU A 123 0.51 -8.75 14.13
C GLU A 123 1.17 -10.13 14.26
N SER A 124 1.53 -10.79 13.15
CA SER A 124 2.14 -12.12 13.18
C SER A 124 3.23 -12.31 12.11
N GLY A 125 4.02 -13.37 12.29
CA GLY A 125 5.02 -13.76 11.30
C GLY A 125 6.11 -12.71 11.10
N TRP A 126 6.47 -12.47 9.85
CA TRP A 126 7.62 -11.62 9.51
C TRP A 126 7.37 -10.13 9.78
N LEU A 127 6.17 -9.62 9.51
CA LEU A 127 5.82 -8.20 9.71
C LEU A 127 5.83 -7.78 11.19
N ALA A 128 5.49 -8.70 12.11
CA ALA A 128 5.51 -8.44 13.54
C ALA A 128 6.92 -8.15 14.11
N ARG A 129 7.98 -8.43 13.34
CA ARG A 129 9.37 -8.14 13.72
C ARG A 129 9.84 -6.75 13.31
N LEU A 130 9.05 -6.02 12.50
CA LEU A 130 9.42 -4.70 11.99
C LEU A 130 9.37 -3.58 13.05
N PRO A 131 8.40 -3.57 13.98
CA PRO A 131 8.38 -2.56 15.05
C PRO A 131 9.68 -2.55 15.85
N GLY A 132 10.18 -1.34 16.12
CA GLY A 132 11.44 -1.09 16.83
C GLY A 132 12.68 -1.09 15.94
N LEU A 133 12.58 -1.47 14.66
CA LEU A 133 13.73 -1.49 13.76
C LEU A 133 13.95 -0.13 13.07
N GLY A 134 15.21 0.30 13.00
CA GLY A 134 15.67 1.40 12.17
C GLY A 134 16.12 0.94 10.78
N SER A 135 16.69 1.87 10.00
CA SER A 135 17.10 1.60 8.61
C SER A 135 18.15 0.49 8.50
N ALA A 136 19.15 0.47 9.38
CA ALA A 136 20.22 -0.51 9.35
C ALA A 136 19.74 -1.91 9.78
N GLU A 137 18.92 -1.99 10.82
CA GLU A 137 18.37 -3.26 11.30
C GLU A 137 17.43 -3.88 10.27
N LEU A 138 16.62 -3.07 9.56
CA LEU A 138 15.79 -3.54 8.45
C LEU A 138 16.63 -4.13 7.32
N ALA A 139 17.77 -3.53 6.99
CA ALA A 139 18.67 -4.05 5.97
C ALA A 139 19.23 -5.44 6.37
N ALA A 140 19.52 -5.64 7.65
CA ALA A 140 20.01 -6.89 8.21
C ALA A 140 18.92 -7.96 8.44
N LEU A 141 17.65 -7.57 8.55
CA LEU A 141 16.54 -8.49 8.85
C LEU A 141 16.43 -9.65 7.85
N ASP A 142 16.37 -10.88 8.37
CA ASP A 142 16.26 -12.09 7.54
C ASP A 142 15.03 -12.08 6.64
N THR A 143 15.17 -12.58 5.42
CA THR A 143 14.04 -12.79 4.49
C THR A 143 13.27 -14.07 4.82
N VAL A 144 12.03 -14.15 4.33
CA VAL A 144 11.23 -15.38 4.44
C VAL A 144 11.59 -16.34 3.31
N SER A 145 11.81 -17.61 3.64
CA SER A 145 12.05 -18.67 2.65
C SER A 145 10.81 -18.84 1.75
N GLY A 146 11.01 -18.98 0.44
CA GLY A 146 9.91 -19.02 -0.54
C GLY A 146 9.30 -17.65 -0.88
N ALA A 147 9.53 -16.61 -0.07
CA ALA A 147 9.07 -15.23 -0.30
C ALA A 147 10.24 -14.22 -0.24
N THR A 148 11.42 -14.63 -0.72
CA THR A 148 12.67 -13.86 -0.57
C THR A 148 12.66 -12.56 -1.38
N ILE A 149 12.13 -12.59 -2.60
CA ILE A 149 12.03 -11.39 -3.45
C ILE A 149 11.10 -10.36 -2.81
N THR A 150 9.92 -10.80 -2.37
CA THR A 150 8.90 -10.03 -1.66
C THR A 150 9.47 -9.33 -0.42
N THR A 151 10.07 -10.09 0.49
CA THR A 151 10.58 -9.55 1.77
C THR A 151 11.81 -8.68 1.57
N ARG A 152 12.68 -9.00 0.60
CA ARG A 152 13.83 -8.16 0.25
C ARG A 152 13.39 -6.84 -0.37
N ALA A 153 12.34 -6.82 -1.20
CA ALA A 153 11.79 -5.60 -1.74
C ALA A 153 11.27 -4.69 -0.63
N LEU A 154 10.40 -5.23 0.23
CA LEU A 154 9.77 -4.49 1.30
C LEU A 154 10.77 -3.93 2.32
N LYS A 155 11.71 -4.76 2.82
CA LYS A 155 12.70 -4.30 3.82
C LYS A 155 13.62 -3.19 3.28
N ARG A 156 14.00 -3.28 2.00
CA ARG A 156 14.84 -2.24 1.35
C ARG A 156 14.08 -0.93 1.18
N ASP A 157 12.81 -1.01 0.84
CA ASP A 157 11.98 0.18 0.63
C ASP A 157 11.68 0.90 1.95
N LEU A 158 11.33 0.15 3.00
CA LEU A 158 11.16 0.69 4.36
C LEU A 158 12.46 1.30 4.89
N ALA A 159 13.60 0.62 4.73
CA ALA A 159 14.90 1.14 5.15
C ALA A 159 15.24 2.45 4.44
N ARG A 160 14.93 2.56 3.14
CA ARG A 160 15.13 3.80 2.36
C ARG A 160 14.20 4.91 2.85
N ALA A 161 12.95 4.60 3.18
CA ALA A 161 12.00 5.58 3.69
C ALA A 161 12.44 6.16 5.04
N LEU A 162 12.96 5.34 5.95
CA LEU A 162 13.52 5.82 7.23
C LEU A 162 14.81 6.62 7.05
N ALA A 163 15.59 6.34 6.01
CA ALA A 163 16.81 7.08 5.70
C ALA A 163 16.55 8.31 4.81
N ARG A 164 15.28 8.66 4.55
CA ARG A 164 14.94 9.77 3.67
C ARG A 164 15.30 11.10 4.36
N PRO A 165 16.05 11.99 3.69
CA PRO A 165 16.30 13.34 4.21
C PRO A 165 15.00 14.10 4.45
N GLY A 166 14.96 14.91 5.51
CA GLY A 166 13.80 15.71 5.88
C GLY A 166 12.75 15.00 6.73
N LEU A 167 12.94 13.71 7.05
CA LEU A 167 12.07 13.00 7.99
C LEU A 167 12.14 13.58 9.41
N ASP A 168 13.34 13.96 9.85
CA ASP A 168 13.55 14.59 11.17
C ASP A 168 13.23 16.10 11.16
N ASP A 169 13.17 16.72 9.97
CA ASP A 169 12.86 18.14 9.78
C ASP A 169 11.36 18.40 9.57
N LEU A 170 10.51 17.37 9.67
CA LEU A 170 9.07 17.48 9.51
C LEU A 170 8.50 18.40 10.59
N ALA A 171 8.27 19.66 10.22
CA ALA A 171 7.68 20.63 11.11
C ALA A 171 6.20 20.27 11.36
N CYS A 172 5.86 20.14 12.64
CA CYS A 172 4.49 20.28 13.10
C CYS A 172 4.04 21.72 12.81
N ALA A 173 2.98 21.89 12.02
CA ALA A 173 2.34 23.20 11.93
C ALA A 173 1.91 23.63 13.35
N PRO A 174 2.11 24.91 13.72
CA PRO A 174 1.74 25.43 15.05
C PRO A 174 0.22 25.44 15.27
#